data_AF-A0A1D1UW03-F1
#
_entry.id   AF-A0A1D1UW03-F1
#
_cell.length_a   1.000
_cell.length_b   1.000
_cell.length_c   1.000
_cell.angle_alpha   90.00
_cell.angle_beta   90.00
_cell.angle_gamma   90.00
#
_symmetry.space_group_name_H-M   'P 1'
#
loop_
_entity.id
_entity.type
_entity.pdbx_description
1 polymer ?
#
loop_
_entity_poly.entity_id
_entity_poly.type
_entity_poly.pdbx_seq_one_letter_code
_entity_poly.pdbx_strand_id
1 'polypeptide(L)'
;MSESKESQVDPELKEMVMNALDKAGILASLRAQLRAATFLALEGHEKFPAFGPRIKSVAETENGRLCLELVQEFLVSMELEQTYSVFKAEAKTEPVNRPEVAETLNLQVSDEPFLLQMVNKIRSSGKAPRRNHAVAEVTGTTKERSLSEEIKDDFDDELGF
;
A
#
# COMPACT_ATOMS: atom_id res chain seq x y z
N MET A 1 -61.37 10.50 -10.12
CA MET A 1 -60.36 9.46 -9.82
C MET A 1 -59.13 10.15 -9.29
N SER A 2 -58.64 9.66 -8.17
CA SER A 2 -57.64 10.24 -7.27
C SER A 2 -56.26 10.37 -7.92
N GLU A 3 -55.73 11.59 -7.90
CA GLU A 3 -54.37 11.94 -8.27
C GLU A 3 -53.41 11.45 -7.19
N SER A 4 -52.48 10.59 -7.58
CA SER A 4 -51.47 9.99 -6.70
C SER A 4 -50.58 11.08 -6.09
N LYS A 5 -50.61 11.22 -4.76
CA LYS A 5 -49.58 11.96 -4.03
C LYS A 5 -48.28 11.18 -4.09
N GLU A 6 -47.45 11.43 -5.10
CA GLU A 6 -46.01 11.17 -4.96
C GLU A 6 -45.47 12.10 -3.88
N SER A 7 -45.03 11.54 -2.76
CA SER A 7 -44.30 12.28 -1.73
C SER A 7 -42.94 12.69 -2.28
N GLN A 8 -42.86 13.88 -2.88
CA GLN A 8 -41.58 14.46 -3.24
C GLN A 8 -40.80 14.74 -1.96
N VAL A 9 -39.72 13.99 -1.75
CA VAL A 9 -38.75 14.27 -0.70
C VAL A 9 -38.10 15.62 -1.03
N ASP A 10 -38.08 16.52 -0.06
CA ASP A 10 -37.48 17.85 -0.17
C ASP A 10 -36.02 17.73 -0.69
N PRO A 11 -35.68 18.40 -1.82
CA PRO A 11 -34.35 18.32 -2.41
C PRO A 11 -33.25 18.83 -1.47
N GLU A 12 -33.52 19.82 -0.63
CA GLU A 12 -32.53 20.37 0.32
C GLU A 12 -32.24 19.37 1.44
N LEU A 13 -33.29 18.72 1.95
CA LEU A 13 -33.14 17.66 2.95
C LEU A 13 -32.36 16.47 2.38
N LYS A 14 -32.64 16.09 1.13
CA LYS A 14 -31.89 15.03 0.43
C LYS A 14 -30.41 15.39 0.32
N GLU A 15 -30.08 16.60 -0.08
CA GLU A 15 -28.70 17.07 -0.18
C GLU A 15 -27.99 17.08 1.17
N MET A 16 -28.66 17.55 2.22
CA MET A 16 -28.13 17.54 3.58
C MET A 16 -27.83 16.12 4.07
N VAL A 17 -28.76 15.19 3.86
CA VAL A 17 -28.59 13.76 4.22
C VAL A 17 -27.46 13.13 3.42
N MET A 18 -27.39 13.38 2.11
CA MET A 18 -26.30 12.88 1.27
C MET A 18 -24.94 13.38 1.78
N ASN A 19 -24.83 14.68 2.07
CA ASN A 19 -23.59 15.27 2.57
C ASN A 19 -23.18 14.71 3.95
N ALA A 20 -24.15 14.48 4.85
CA ALA A 20 -23.89 13.88 6.16
C ALA A 20 -23.40 12.43 6.03
N LEU A 21 -24.06 11.62 5.19
CA LEU A 21 -23.68 10.24 4.95
C LEU A 21 -22.35 10.11 4.20
N ASP A 22 -22.01 11.05 3.31
CA ASP A 22 -20.72 11.09 2.60
C ASP A 22 -19.58 11.41 3.56
N LYS A 23 -19.74 12.44 4.41
CA LYS A 23 -18.76 12.80 5.44
C LYS A 23 -18.53 11.70 6.47
N ALA A 24 -19.56 10.92 6.79
CA ALA A 24 -19.45 9.77 7.68
C ALA A 24 -18.88 8.51 6.98
N GLY A 25 -18.59 8.56 5.67
CA GLY A 25 -18.13 7.39 4.90
C GLY A 25 -19.20 6.34 4.61
N ILE A 26 -20.44 6.54 5.09
CA ILE A 26 -21.55 5.60 4.95
C ILE A 26 -21.98 5.47 3.48
N LEU A 27 -22.00 6.56 2.71
CA LEU A 27 -22.29 6.46 1.27
C LEU A 27 -21.24 5.64 0.53
N ALA A 28 -19.95 5.80 0.86
CA ALA A 28 -18.89 5.00 0.28
C ALA A 28 -19.08 3.51 0.61
N SER A 29 -19.41 3.19 1.87
CA SER A 29 -19.75 1.84 2.32
C SER A 29 -20.95 1.26 1.57
N LEU A 30 -22.05 2.01 1.45
CA LEU A 30 -23.27 1.54 0.78
C LEU A 30 -23.02 1.30 -0.72
N ARG A 31 -22.29 2.20 -1.39
CA ARG A 31 -21.90 2.03 -2.80
C ARG A 31 -21.00 0.80 -2.99
N ALA A 32 -20.04 0.60 -2.09
CA ALA A 32 -19.15 -0.56 -2.06
C ALA A 32 -19.94 -1.87 -1.92
N GLN A 33 -20.81 -1.96 -0.91
CA GLN A 33 -21.67 -3.13 -0.69
C GLN A 33 -22.61 -3.39 -1.85
N LEU A 34 -23.24 -2.34 -2.41
CA LEU A 34 -24.10 -2.48 -3.59
C LEU A 34 -23.31 -3.01 -4.79
N ARG A 35 -22.10 -2.47 -5.04
CA ARG A 35 -21.22 -2.95 -6.10
C ARG A 35 -20.86 -4.42 -5.89
N ALA A 36 -20.46 -4.83 -4.69
CA ALA A 36 -20.17 -6.22 -4.37
C ALA A 36 -21.40 -7.14 -4.54
N ALA A 37 -22.57 -6.71 -4.06
CA ALA A 37 -23.82 -7.47 -4.17
C ALA A 37 -24.30 -7.60 -5.62
N THR A 38 -24.21 -6.53 -6.41
CA THR A 38 -24.53 -6.58 -7.85
C THR A 38 -23.57 -7.49 -8.60
N PHE A 39 -22.28 -7.44 -8.27
CA PHE A 39 -21.29 -8.34 -8.84
C PHE A 39 -21.64 -9.80 -8.55
N LEU A 40 -21.88 -10.14 -7.28
CA LEU A 40 -22.25 -11.50 -6.87
C LEU A 40 -23.55 -11.97 -7.54
N ALA A 41 -24.57 -11.11 -7.62
CA ALA A 41 -25.85 -11.43 -8.27
C ALA A 41 -25.70 -11.64 -9.78
N LEU A 42 -24.76 -10.93 -10.41
CA LEU A 42 -24.48 -11.03 -11.84
C LEU A 42 -23.52 -12.18 -12.18
N GLU A 43 -22.74 -12.71 -11.24
CA GLU A 43 -21.86 -13.86 -11.50
C GLU A 43 -22.62 -15.15 -11.88
N GLY A 44 -23.90 -15.27 -11.53
CA GLY A 44 -24.78 -16.34 -12.04
C GLY A 44 -25.12 -16.21 -13.54
N HIS A 45 -24.85 -15.05 -14.15
CA HIS A 45 -24.97 -14.78 -15.57
C HIS A 45 -23.58 -14.40 -16.12
N GLU A 46 -22.86 -15.39 -16.66
CA GLU A 46 -21.60 -15.18 -17.39
C GLU A 46 -21.69 -13.97 -18.32
N LYS A 47 -21.08 -12.82 -17.95
CA LYS A 47 -20.60 -11.71 -18.84
C LYS A 47 -20.35 -10.35 -18.17
N PHE A 48 -20.27 -10.22 -16.84
CA PHE A 48 -19.56 -9.04 -16.31
C PHE A 48 -18.06 -9.33 -16.28
N PRO A 49 -17.22 -8.56 -17.00
CA PRO A 49 -15.78 -8.74 -16.98
C PRO A 49 -15.31 -8.42 -15.57
N ALA A 50 -15.22 -9.48 -14.78
CA ALA A 50 -14.93 -9.51 -13.35
C ALA A 50 -13.54 -8.99 -12.97
N PHE A 51 -12.82 -8.37 -13.89
CA PHE A 51 -11.47 -7.93 -13.69
C PHE A 51 -11.20 -6.77 -14.65
N GLY A 52 -10.55 -5.72 -14.15
CA GLY A 52 -9.76 -4.89 -15.05
C GLY A 52 -8.71 -5.78 -15.75
N PRO A 53 -8.40 -5.57 -17.04
CA PRO A 53 -7.43 -6.41 -17.76
C PRO A 53 -6.06 -6.50 -17.04
N ARG A 54 -5.71 -5.49 -16.25
CA ARG A 54 -4.48 -5.46 -15.43
C ARG A 54 -4.50 -6.43 -14.25
N ILE A 55 -5.64 -6.60 -13.57
CA ILE A 55 -5.72 -7.54 -12.44
C ILE A 55 -5.56 -8.98 -12.92
N LYS A 56 -6.16 -9.33 -14.08
CA LYS A 56 -5.97 -10.65 -14.70
C LYS A 56 -4.49 -10.96 -14.92
N SER A 57 -3.79 -10.05 -15.60
CA SER A 57 -2.36 -10.24 -15.87
C SER A 57 -1.50 -10.36 -14.61
N VAL A 58 -1.88 -9.69 -13.52
CA VAL A 58 -1.18 -9.82 -12.23
C VAL A 58 -1.46 -11.19 -11.61
N ALA A 59 -2.73 -11.61 -11.57
CA ALA A 59 -3.15 -12.88 -10.97
C ALA A 59 -2.62 -14.12 -11.70
N GLU A 60 -2.20 -14.00 -12.96
CA GLU A 60 -1.57 -15.08 -13.72
C GLU A 60 -0.15 -15.42 -13.22
N THR A 61 0.49 -14.50 -12.48
CA THR A 61 1.85 -14.69 -11.97
C THR A 61 1.85 -15.12 -10.51
N GLU A 62 2.83 -15.91 -10.10
CA GLU A 62 3.01 -16.31 -8.69
C GLU A 62 3.25 -15.10 -7.78
N ASN A 63 4.19 -14.23 -8.14
CA ASN A 63 4.45 -12.98 -7.41
C ASN A 63 3.22 -12.07 -7.37
N GLY A 64 2.42 -12.04 -8.44
CA GLY A 64 1.20 -11.23 -8.47
C GLY A 64 0.11 -11.79 -7.57
N ARG A 65 -0.06 -13.11 -7.49
CA ARG A 65 -0.94 -13.76 -6.50
C ARG A 65 -0.49 -13.44 -5.07
N LEU A 66 0.81 -13.54 -4.80
CA LEU A 66 1.37 -13.17 -3.50
C LEU A 66 1.13 -11.70 -3.16
N CYS A 67 1.25 -10.78 -4.13
CA CYS A 67 0.90 -9.37 -3.93
C CYS A 67 -0.59 -9.18 -3.60
N LEU A 68 -1.49 -9.89 -4.27
CA LEU A 68 -2.92 -9.82 -3.99
C LEU A 68 -3.25 -10.36 -2.59
N GLU A 69 -2.59 -11.45 -2.18
CA GLU A 69 -2.71 -12.02 -0.84
C GLU A 69 -2.18 -11.07 0.24
N LEU A 70 -1.07 -10.36 -0.01
CA LEU A 70 -0.54 -9.33 0.89
C LEU A 70 -1.50 -8.16 1.07
N VAL A 71 -2.13 -7.69 -0.02
CA VAL A 71 -3.16 -6.64 0.07
C VAL A 71 -4.36 -7.14 0.86
N GLN A 72 -4.84 -8.35 0.56
CA GLN A 72 -5.96 -8.95 1.27
C GLN A 72 -5.68 -9.12 2.77
N GLU A 73 -4.52 -9.65 3.13
CA GLU A 73 -4.09 -9.83 4.52
C GLU A 73 -4.05 -8.49 5.26
N PHE A 74 -3.51 -7.44 4.62
CA PHE A 74 -3.49 -6.11 5.19
C PHE A 74 -4.90 -5.57 5.47
N LEU A 75 -5.83 -5.73 4.53
CA LEU A 75 -7.22 -5.29 4.71
C LEU A 75 -7.91 -6.02 5.87
N VAL A 76 -7.66 -7.32 6.01
CA VAL A 76 -8.20 -8.14 7.11
C VAL A 76 -7.58 -7.73 8.45
N SER A 77 -6.27 -7.58 8.52
CA SER A 77 -5.55 -7.21 9.76
C SER A 77 -5.88 -5.79 10.25
N MET A 78 -6.36 -4.91 9.37
CA MET A 78 -6.82 -3.55 9.71
C MET A 78 -8.35 -3.46 9.88
N GLU A 79 -9.07 -4.57 9.88
CA GLU A 79 -10.53 -4.64 10.06
C GLU A 79 -11.32 -3.81 9.01
N LEU A 80 -10.80 -3.71 7.79
CA LEU A 80 -11.40 -2.93 6.70
C LEU A 80 -12.43 -3.76 5.93
N GLU A 81 -13.48 -4.23 6.61
CA GLU A 81 -14.44 -5.22 6.08
C GLU A 81 -15.12 -4.78 4.77
N GLN A 82 -15.47 -3.50 4.63
CA GLN A 82 -16.16 -3.03 3.43
C GLN A 82 -15.22 -3.02 2.21
N THR A 83 -14.01 -2.51 2.41
CA THR A 83 -12.96 -2.49 1.38
C THR A 83 -12.55 -3.92 1.02
N TYR A 84 -12.43 -4.80 2.01
CA TYR A 84 -12.14 -6.21 1.80
C TYR A 84 -13.24 -6.89 0.97
N SER A 85 -14.52 -6.67 1.29
CA SER A 85 -15.63 -7.26 0.53
C SER A 85 -15.63 -6.83 -0.94
N VAL A 86 -15.32 -5.57 -1.23
CA VAL A 86 -15.20 -5.09 -2.62
C VAL A 86 -13.95 -5.66 -3.28
N PHE A 87 -12.81 -5.59 -2.61
CA PHE A 87 -11.54 -6.10 -3.13
C PHE A 87 -11.65 -7.57 -3.49
N LYS A 88 -12.22 -8.40 -2.61
CA LYS A 88 -12.44 -9.82 -2.85
C LYS A 88 -13.30 -10.07 -4.09
N ALA A 89 -14.38 -9.30 -4.25
CA ALA A 89 -15.25 -9.40 -5.43
C ALA A 89 -14.53 -8.96 -6.71
N GLU A 90 -13.78 -7.85 -6.68
CA GLU A 90 -13.11 -7.28 -7.86
C GLU A 90 -11.85 -8.03 -8.29
N ALA A 91 -11.10 -8.56 -7.33
CA ALA A 91 -9.84 -9.24 -7.56
C ALA A 91 -10.00 -10.76 -7.62
N LYS A 92 -11.19 -11.30 -7.28
CA LYS A 92 -11.48 -12.73 -7.19
C LYS A 92 -10.43 -13.51 -6.43
N THR A 93 -10.04 -12.96 -5.29
CA THR A 93 -9.01 -13.56 -4.45
C THR A 93 -9.62 -14.62 -3.54
N GLU A 94 -8.87 -15.71 -3.36
CA GLU A 94 -9.19 -16.75 -2.39
C GLU A 94 -8.84 -16.30 -0.97
N PRO A 95 -9.35 -16.98 0.07
CA PRO A 95 -8.91 -16.73 1.44
C PRO A 95 -7.38 -16.87 1.59
N VAL A 96 -6.75 -15.91 2.27
CA VAL A 96 -5.29 -15.93 2.48
C VAL A 96 -4.91 -17.02 3.48
N ASN A 97 -3.93 -17.84 3.11
CA ASN A 97 -3.26 -18.75 4.02
C ASN A 97 -2.09 -18.03 4.71
N ARG A 98 -2.35 -17.35 5.84
CA ARG A 98 -1.34 -16.53 6.54
C ARG A 98 -0.03 -17.30 6.84
N PRO A 99 -0.05 -18.56 7.33
CA PRO A 99 1.17 -19.35 7.53
C PRO A 99 2.02 -19.54 6.27
N GLU A 100 1.39 -19.90 5.14
CA GLU A 100 2.08 -20.15 3.86
C GLU A 100 2.72 -18.88 3.30
N VAL A 101 2.01 -17.76 3.36
CA VAL A 101 2.53 -16.44 2.94
C VAL A 101 3.69 -15.99 3.83
N ALA A 102 3.56 -16.19 5.15
CA ALA A 102 4.63 -15.86 6.09
C ALA A 102 5.89 -16.67 5.83
N GLU A 103 5.75 -17.98 5.57
CA GLU A 103 6.87 -18.86 5.22
C GLU A 103 7.54 -18.41 3.92
N THR A 104 6.74 -18.17 2.88
CA THR A 104 7.22 -17.74 1.55
C THR A 104 8.03 -16.45 1.60
N LEU A 105 7.62 -15.49 2.44
CA LEU A 105 8.27 -14.19 2.57
C LEU A 105 9.28 -14.10 3.73
N ASN A 106 9.47 -15.21 4.46
CA ASN A 106 10.28 -15.27 5.67
C ASN A 106 9.90 -14.16 6.68
N LEU A 107 8.60 -14.12 7.01
CA LEU A 107 7.94 -13.22 7.96
C LEU A 107 7.42 -14.00 9.17
N GLN A 108 6.96 -13.28 10.19
CA GLN A 108 6.40 -13.88 11.40
C GLN A 108 4.87 -13.83 11.34
N VAL A 109 4.21 -14.93 11.72
CA VAL A 109 2.75 -14.93 11.89
C VAL A 109 2.43 -14.21 13.20
N SER A 110 1.93 -12.99 13.11
CA SER A 110 1.52 -12.16 14.25
C SER A 110 0.30 -11.32 13.89
N ASP A 111 -0.21 -10.53 14.84
CA ASP A 111 -1.28 -9.56 14.57
C ASP A 111 -0.79 -8.37 13.73
N GLU A 112 0.52 -8.22 13.53
CA GLU A 112 1.09 -7.17 12.69
C GLU A 112 0.94 -7.53 11.19
N PRO A 113 0.37 -6.63 10.35
CA PRO A 113 0.22 -6.87 8.92
C PRO A 113 1.55 -7.16 8.23
N PHE A 114 1.55 -8.09 7.28
CA PHE A 114 2.78 -8.51 6.59
C PHE A 114 3.44 -7.37 5.82
N LEU A 115 2.66 -6.48 5.20
CA LEU A 115 3.21 -5.29 4.54
C LEU A 115 4.00 -4.39 5.50
N LEU A 116 3.57 -4.28 6.77
CA LEU A 116 4.28 -3.49 7.77
C LEU A 116 5.58 -4.20 8.20
N GLN A 117 5.53 -5.51 8.42
CA GLN A 117 6.72 -6.31 8.71
C GLN A 117 7.76 -6.21 7.60
N MET A 118 7.33 -6.25 6.32
CA MET A 118 8.22 -6.10 5.16
C MET A 118 8.90 -4.73 5.14
N VAL A 119 8.15 -3.64 5.36
CA VAL A 119 8.72 -2.29 5.42
C VAL A 119 9.74 -2.18 6.55
N ASN A 120 9.44 -2.73 7.72
CA ASN A 120 10.35 -2.73 8.87
C ASN A 120 11.63 -3.52 8.58
N LYS A 121 11.52 -4.68 7.93
CA LYS A 121 12.64 -5.54 7.51
C LYS A 121 13.54 -4.86 6.48
N ILE A 122 12.97 -4.16 5.49
CA ILE A 122 13.74 -3.41 4.48
C ILE A 122 14.48 -2.22 5.11
N ARG A 123 13.84 -1.52 6.04
CA ARG A 123 14.46 -0.36 6.72
C ARG A 123 15.55 -0.75 7.71
N SER A 124 15.45 -1.94 8.33
CA SER A 124 16.48 -2.44 9.25
C SER A 124 17.67 -3.03 8.50
N SER A 125 17.46 -3.70 7.36
CA SER A 125 18.55 -4.24 6.52
C SER A 125 19.37 -3.15 5.83
N GLY A 126 18.77 -1.99 5.53
CA GLY A 126 19.47 -0.82 4.95
C GLY A 126 20.36 -0.04 5.94
N LYS A 127 20.30 -0.33 7.24
CA LYS A 127 21.19 0.25 8.24
C LYS A 127 22.40 -0.66 8.43
N ALA A 128 23.43 -0.47 7.60
CA ALA A 128 24.71 -1.16 7.77
C ALA A 128 25.22 -1.01 9.22
N PRO A 129 25.79 -2.06 9.84
CA PRO A 129 26.40 -1.93 11.15
C PRO A 129 27.60 -0.98 11.03
N ARG A 130 27.51 0.18 11.70
CA ARG A 130 28.69 1.02 11.90
C ARG A 130 29.69 0.18 12.69
N ARG A 131 30.75 -0.27 12.01
CA ARG A 131 31.94 -0.81 12.67
C ARG A 131 32.43 0.28 13.62
N ASN A 132 32.16 0.12 14.90
CA ASN A 132 32.84 0.88 15.92
C ASN A 132 34.32 0.49 15.81
N HIS A 133 35.13 1.33 15.18
CA HIS A 133 36.57 1.23 15.33
C HIS A 133 36.87 1.48 16.80
N ALA A 134 37.31 0.42 17.48
CA ALA A 134 37.89 0.51 18.80
C ALA A 134 38.98 1.58 18.77
N VAL A 135 38.82 2.60 19.61
CA VAL A 135 39.87 3.56 19.92
C VAL A 135 40.92 2.81 20.70
N ALA A 136 41.96 2.34 20.02
CA ALA A 136 43.22 2.00 20.65
C ALA A 136 43.92 3.34 20.93
N GLU A 137 43.86 3.79 22.18
CA GLU A 137 44.79 4.78 22.70
C GLU A 137 46.22 4.24 22.51
N VAL A 138 46.98 4.89 21.63
CA VAL A 138 48.43 4.87 21.66
C VAL A 138 48.89 6.32 21.69
N THR A 139 49.10 6.79 22.91
CA THR A 139 49.85 8.00 23.23
C THR A 139 51.31 7.80 22.89
N GLY A 140 51.93 8.70 22.14
CA GLY A 140 53.40 8.72 21.99
C GLY A 140 53.95 9.46 20.77
N THR A 141 53.95 10.79 20.84
CA THR A 141 55.00 11.73 20.40
C THR A 141 56.04 11.27 19.35
N THR A 142 56.22 12.03 18.25
CA THR A 142 57.44 12.85 17.99
C THR A 142 57.57 13.31 16.52
N LYS A 143 57.82 14.62 16.37
CA LYS A 143 58.57 15.36 15.32
C LYS A 143 57.94 15.82 14.01
N GLU A 144 57.70 17.13 14.02
CA GLU A 144 57.88 18.16 12.98
C GLU A 144 58.80 17.83 11.79
N ARG A 145 58.35 18.21 10.58
CA ARG A 145 59.16 18.94 9.59
C ARG A 145 58.30 19.63 8.51
N SER A 146 58.24 20.95 8.66
CA SER A 146 58.24 22.08 7.71
C SER A 146 57.80 21.96 6.24
N LEU A 147 56.78 22.80 5.94
CA LEU A 147 56.51 23.70 4.80
C LEU A 147 57.51 23.82 3.63
N SER A 148 56.95 23.75 2.41
CA SER A 148 57.25 24.53 1.18
C SER A 148 56.04 24.36 0.23
N GLU A 149 55.07 25.28 0.14
CA GLU A 149 55.02 26.45 -0.77
C GLU A 149 55.36 26.13 -2.24
N GLU A 150 54.33 26.05 -3.12
CA GLU A 150 54.29 26.70 -4.45
C GLU A 150 52.94 26.49 -5.20
N ILE A 151 52.14 27.57 -5.17
CA ILE A 151 51.26 28.25 -6.14
C ILE A 151 51.06 27.66 -7.56
N LYS A 152 49.78 27.60 -8.02
CA LYS A 152 49.16 28.19 -9.25
C LYS A 152 47.83 27.47 -9.53
N ASP A 153 46.65 28.05 -9.30
CA ASP A 153 45.96 29.08 -10.11
C ASP A 153 46.20 28.93 -11.62
N ASP A 154 45.23 28.30 -12.30
CA ASP A 154 44.69 28.68 -13.62
C ASP A 154 43.83 27.53 -14.15
N PHE A 155 42.54 27.79 -14.41
CA PHE A 155 41.67 27.29 -15.50
C PHE A 155 40.20 27.39 -15.08
N ASP A 156 39.70 28.63 -15.08
CA ASP A 156 38.35 28.92 -15.53
C ASP A 156 38.34 28.97 -17.07
N ASP A 157 37.14 28.85 -17.64
CA ASP A 157 36.75 29.01 -19.05
C ASP A 157 36.87 27.80 -19.98
N GLU A 158 35.78 27.04 -20.10
CA GLU A 158 35.13 26.81 -21.41
C GLU A 158 33.73 26.17 -21.22
N LEU A 159 32.70 27.01 -21.08
CA LEU A 159 31.34 26.68 -21.51
C LEU A 159 31.04 27.49 -22.76
N GLY A 160 31.00 26.82 -23.90
CA GLY A 160 30.59 27.44 -25.15
C GLY A 160 30.78 26.54 -26.37
N PHE A 161 29.93 25.52 -26.52
CA PHE A 161 29.35 25.10 -27.80
C PHE A 161 28.02 24.38 -27.55
#